data_AF-A0A811TB71-F1
#
_entry.id   AF-A0A811TB71-F1
#
_cell.length_a   1.000
_cell.length_b   1.000
_cell.length_c   1.000
_cell.angle_alpha   90.00
_cell.angle_beta   90.00
_cell.angle_gamma   90.00
#
_symmetry.space_group_name_H-M   'P 1'
#
loop_
_entity.id
_entity.type
_entity.pdbx_description
1 polymer ?
#
loop_
_entity_poly.entity_id
_entity_poly.type
_entity_poly.pdbx_seq_one_letter_code
_entity_poly.pdbx_strand_id
1 'polypeptide(L)'
;MFAGNKSALLLVKVADPERHYYDGKMMNLDITIGALSTGKIDFDFCFVFVHSDSGIAYLASIHALSKGKMVAIVFGKCAEELTEQCKNICEYALAAPVIHNPLPLKEQIDGVSTWLHV
;
A
#
# COMPACT_ATOMS: atom_id res chain seq x y z
N MET A 1 -7.95 2.06 7.38
CA MET A 1 -7.12 3.27 7.56
C MET A 1 -6.27 3.50 6.32
N PHE A 2 -6.17 4.73 5.84
CA PHE A 2 -5.23 5.13 4.79
C PHE A 2 -4.04 5.90 5.36
N ALA A 3 -2.83 5.57 4.91
CA ALA A 3 -1.63 6.36 5.19
C ALA A 3 -1.05 6.90 3.88
N GLY A 4 -0.69 8.17 3.86
CA GLY A 4 -0.19 8.81 2.63
C GLY A 4 0.34 10.22 2.84
N ASN A 5 0.90 10.79 1.78
CA ASN A 5 1.18 12.22 1.78
C ASN A 5 -0.12 13.04 1.71
N LYS A 6 -0.03 14.35 1.94
CA LYS A 6 -1.20 15.25 1.98
C LYS A 6 -2.04 15.17 0.69
N SER A 7 -1.38 15.11 -0.47
CA SER A 7 -2.05 15.10 -1.77
C SER A 7 -2.83 13.80 -2.00
N ALA A 8 -2.20 12.65 -1.72
CA ALA A 8 -2.84 11.33 -1.87
C ALA A 8 -4.06 11.20 -0.96
N LEU A 9 -3.95 11.61 0.30
CA LEU A 9 -5.08 11.56 1.24
C LEU A 9 -6.21 12.51 0.83
N LEU A 10 -5.89 13.67 0.25
CA LEU A 10 -6.90 14.59 -0.27
C LEU A 10 -7.65 13.99 -1.45
N LEU A 11 -6.96 13.31 -2.37
CA LEU A 11 -7.59 12.64 -3.50
C LEU A 11 -8.59 11.58 -3.04
N VAL A 12 -8.26 10.78 -2.02
CA VAL A 12 -9.21 9.80 -1.45
C VAL A 12 -10.44 10.50 -0.87
N LYS A 13 -10.26 11.60 -0.14
CA LYS A 13 -11.39 12.36 0.44
C LYS A 13 -12.31 12.95 -0.63
N VAL A 14 -11.75 13.43 -1.73
CA VAL A 14 -12.53 14.00 -2.84
C VAL A 14 -13.21 12.90 -3.65
N ALA A 15 -12.57 11.75 -3.82
CA ALA A 15 -13.12 10.61 -4.56
C ALA A 15 -14.27 9.92 -3.81
N ASP A 16 -14.26 9.94 -2.48
CA ASP A 16 -15.30 9.34 -1.64
C ASP A 16 -15.72 10.29 -0.49
N PRO A 17 -16.48 11.37 -0.82
CA PRO A 17 -16.86 12.38 0.17
C PRO A 17 -17.81 11.82 1.24
N GLU A 18 -18.69 10.89 0.85
CA GLU A 18 -19.68 10.24 1.72
C GLU A 18 -19.10 9.03 2.47
N ARG A 19 -17.83 8.68 2.23
CA ARG A 19 -17.07 7.64 2.94
C ARG A 19 -17.68 6.24 2.82
N HIS A 20 -18.16 5.89 1.64
CA HIS A 20 -18.69 4.55 1.38
C HIS A 20 -17.61 3.46 1.38
N TYR A 21 -16.34 3.81 1.15
CA TYR A 21 -15.25 2.87 0.94
C TYR A 21 -14.19 2.89 2.06
N TYR A 22 -14.29 3.78 3.05
CA TYR A 22 -13.33 3.85 4.15
C TYR A 22 -13.92 4.40 5.45
N ASP A 23 -13.33 3.98 6.58
CA ASP A 23 -13.79 4.32 7.94
C ASP A 23 -13.47 5.76 8.40
N GLY A 24 -13.10 6.65 7.47
CA GLY A 24 -12.68 8.01 7.78
C GLY A 24 -11.25 8.15 8.32
N LYS A 25 -10.56 7.06 8.71
CA LYS A 25 -9.25 7.15 9.36
C LYS A 25 -8.14 7.33 8.33
N MET A 26 -7.46 8.47 8.42
CA MET A 26 -6.33 8.84 7.57
C MET A 26 -5.18 9.40 8.39
N MET A 27 -3.95 9.04 8.04
CA MET A 27 -2.76 9.50 8.75
C MET A 27 -1.62 9.80 7.78
N ASN A 28 -0.78 10.77 8.13
CA ASN A 28 0.45 11.01 7.39
C ASN A 28 1.41 9.81 7.56
N LEU A 29 2.20 9.48 6.53
CA LEU A 29 3.14 8.36 6.56
C LEU A 29 4.16 8.44 7.71
N ASP A 30 4.76 9.61 7.95
CA ASP A 30 5.76 9.78 9.01
C ASP A 30 5.15 9.59 10.40
N ILE A 31 3.93 10.10 10.61
CA ILE A 31 3.18 9.89 11.85
C ILE A 31 2.84 8.40 12.03
N THR A 32 2.50 7.72 10.93
CA THR A 32 2.19 6.28 10.93
C THR A 32 3.41 5.47 11.34
N ILE A 33 4.57 5.76 10.76
CA ILE A 33 5.85 5.11 11.12
C ILE A 33 6.20 5.38 12.59
N GLY A 34 6.05 6.61 13.08
CA GLY A 34 6.30 6.93 14.49
C GLY A 34 5.33 6.23 15.47
N ALA A 35 4.07 6.04 15.06
CA ALA A 35 3.10 5.31 15.85
C ALA A 35 3.40 3.80 15.89
N LEU A 36 3.80 3.22 14.75
CA LEU A 36 4.26 1.83 14.65
C LEU A 36 5.50 1.59 15.52
N SER A 37 6.50 2.47 15.43
CA SER A 37 7.76 2.31 16.17
C SER A 37 7.60 2.40 17.69
N THR A 38 6.52 3.04 18.16
CA THR A 38 6.15 3.11 19.58
C THR A 38 5.14 2.05 20.00
N GLY A 39 4.71 1.17 19.10
CA GLY A 39 3.71 0.13 19.35
C GLY A 39 2.31 0.67 19.66
N LYS A 40 2.03 1.94 19.34
CA LYS A 40 0.70 2.56 19.56
C LYS A 40 -0.35 2.03 18.59
N ILE A 41 0.11 1.59 17.43
CA ILE A 41 -0.69 0.94 16.40
C ILE A 41 0.08 -0.26 15.87
N ASP A 42 -0.64 -1.22 15.31
CA ASP A 42 -0.13 -2.33 14.49
C ASP A 42 -1.24 -2.72 13.50
N PHE A 43 -0.93 -3.58 12.53
CA PHE A 43 -1.89 -4.00 11.51
C PHE A 43 -1.83 -5.51 11.30
N ASP A 44 -2.98 -6.13 11.02
CA ASP A 44 -3.00 -7.53 10.56
C ASP A 44 -2.61 -7.65 9.08
N PHE A 45 -3.05 -6.66 8.28
CA PHE A 45 -2.80 -6.57 6.84
C PHE A 45 -2.45 -5.14 6.43
N CYS A 46 -1.45 -4.98 5.56
CA CYS A 46 -1.04 -3.69 5.01
C CYS A 46 -0.81 -3.79 3.50
N PHE A 47 -1.51 -2.94 2.75
CA PHE A 47 -1.36 -2.82 1.30
C PHE A 47 -0.60 -1.54 0.98
N VAL A 48 0.53 -1.66 0.27
CA VAL A 48 1.41 -0.53 -0.03
C VAL A 48 1.48 -0.33 -1.54
N PHE A 49 1.03 0.83 -2.00
CA PHE A 49 1.11 1.24 -3.39
C PHE A 49 2.52 1.77 -3.72
N VAL A 50 3.21 1.14 -4.66
CA VAL A 50 4.60 1.43 -5.02
C VAL A 50 4.67 1.83 -6.49
N HIS A 51 5.11 3.05 -6.76
CA HIS A 51 5.36 3.56 -8.13
C HIS A 51 6.73 4.22 -8.30
N SER A 52 7.57 4.14 -7.26
CA SER A 52 8.90 4.75 -7.16
C SER A 52 9.66 4.15 -5.98
N ASP A 53 10.97 4.41 -5.91
CA ASP A 53 11.84 3.93 -4.83
C ASP A 53 11.41 4.42 -3.44
N SER A 54 10.80 5.60 -3.35
CA SER A 54 10.22 6.08 -2.10
C SER A 54 9.12 5.16 -1.57
N GLY A 55 8.32 4.54 -2.45
CA GLY A 55 7.32 3.54 -2.06
C GLY A 55 7.97 2.29 -1.47
N ILE A 56 9.11 1.87 -2.03
CA ILE A 56 9.91 0.74 -1.51
C ILE A 56 10.45 1.07 -0.12
N ALA A 57 10.98 2.28 0.09
CA ALA A 57 11.50 2.70 1.39
C ALA A 57 10.40 2.70 2.48
N TYR A 58 9.19 3.15 2.15
CA TYR A 58 8.05 3.08 3.06
C TYR A 58 7.61 1.65 3.34
N LEU A 59 7.54 0.80 2.30
CA LEU A 59 7.25 -0.62 2.45
C LEU A 59 8.27 -1.28 3.42
N ALA A 60 9.56 -1.09 3.20
CA ALA A 60 10.61 -1.64 4.07
C ALA A 60 10.48 -1.15 5.51
N SER A 61 10.20 0.15 5.70
CA SER A 61 10.05 0.74 7.03
C SER A 61 8.86 0.16 7.80
N ILE A 62 7.70 0.03 7.13
CA ILE A 62 6.51 -0.56 7.75
C ILE A 62 6.73 -2.05 8.00
N HIS A 63 7.40 -2.77 7.09
CA HIS A 63 7.71 -4.19 7.23
C HIS A 63 8.58 -4.49 8.44
N ALA A 64 9.57 -3.63 8.70
CA ALA A 64 10.44 -3.78 9.84
C ALA A 64 9.76 -3.52 11.20
N LEU A 65 8.64 -2.78 11.20
CA LEU A 65 7.97 -2.33 12.43
C LEU A 65 6.66 -3.07 12.73
N SER A 66 5.94 -3.48 11.70
CA SER A 66 4.64 -4.15 11.80
C SER A 66 4.79 -5.67 11.86
N LYS A 67 3.88 -6.36 12.55
CA LYS A 67 3.79 -7.84 12.50
C LYS A 67 2.83 -8.34 11.42
N GLY A 68 2.14 -7.42 10.76
CA GLY A 68 1.12 -7.71 9.76
C GLY A 68 1.67 -8.30 8.46
N LYS A 69 0.77 -8.96 7.73
CA LYS A 69 1.04 -9.40 6.36
C LYS A 69 1.05 -8.18 5.44
N MET A 70 2.06 -8.13 4.57
CA MET A 70 2.29 -6.99 3.68
C MET A 70 2.13 -7.39 2.23
N VAL A 71 1.42 -6.57 1.48
CA VAL A 71 1.19 -6.72 0.05
C VAL A 71 1.65 -5.46 -0.66
N ALA A 72 2.69 -5.58 -1.48
CA ALA A 72 3.12 -4.52 -2.38
C ALA A 72 2.27 -4.53 -3.66
N ILE A 73 1.68 -3.38 -3.99
CA ILE A 73 0.92 -3.14 -5.20
C ILE A 73 1.74 -2.21 -6.08
N VAL A 74 2.44 -2.78 -7.06
CA VAL A 74 3.45 -2.12 -7.88
C VAL A 74 2.87 -1.73 -9.25
N PHE A 75 3.07 -0.47 -9.64
CA PHE A 75 2.57 0.04 -10.92
C PHE A 75 3.49 1.12 -11.51
N GLY A 76 3.24 1.49 -12.76
CA GLY A 76 4.02 2.49 -13.49
C GLY A 76 5.01 1.90 -14.48
N LYS A 77 5.83 2.77 -15.10
CA LYS A 77 6.75 2.39 -16.19
C LYS A 77 7.83 1.40 -15.77
N CYS A 78 8.28 1.49 -14.51
CA CYS A 78 9.32 0.64 -13.95
C CYS A 78 8.74 -0.47 -13.05
N ALA A 79 7.46 -0.85 -13.26
CA ALA A 79 6.78 -1.76 -12.34
C ALA A 79 7.53 -3.09 -12.16
N GLU A 80 8.10 -3.66 -13.23
CA GLU A 80 8.85 -4.92 -13.17
C GLU A 80 10.08 -4.82 -12.25
N GLU A 81 10.91 -3.79 -12.45
CA GLU A 81 12.11 -3.54 -11.64
C GLU A 81 11.76 -3.28 -10.16
N LEU A 82 10.75 -2.45 -9.91
CA LEU A 82 10.27 -2.16 -8.56
C LEU A 82 9.72 -3.41 -7.87
N THR A 83 9.12 -4.33 -8.64
CA THR A 83 8.55 -5.58 -8.11
C THR A 83 9.64 -6.51 -7.60
N GLU A 84 10.74 -6.67 -8.34
CA GLU A 84 11.88 -7.48 -7.88
C GLU A 84 12.46 -6.95 -6.57
N GLN A 85 12.54 -5.63 -6.41
CA GLN A 85 12.95 -5.03 -5.16
C GLN A 85 11.95 -5.29 -4.02
N CYS A 86 10.65 -5.21 -4.29
CA CYS A 86 9.60 -5.49 -3.30
C CYS A 86 9.59 -6.95 -2.84
N LYS A 87 9.89 -7.91 -3.72
CA LYS A 87 9.98 -9.34 -3.38
C LYS A 87 11.07 -9.66 -2.35
N ASN A 88 12.10 -8.82 -2.25
CA ASN A 88 13.13 -8.94 -1.21
C ASN A 88 12.68 -8.40 0.15
N ILE A 89 11.52 -7.73 0.22
CA ILE A 89 11.01 -7.09 1.42
C ILE A 89 9.77 -7.81 1.94
N CYS A 90 8.78 -8.11 1.09
CA CYS A 90 7.54 -8.77 1.49
C CYS A 90 7.17 -9.93 0.55
N GLU A 91 6.46 -10.91 1.10
CA GLU A 91 6.07 -12.15 0.40
C GLU A 91 5.14 -11.90 -0.80
N TYR A 92 4.23 -10.93 -0.69
CA TYR A 92 3.23 -10.67 -1.72
C TYR A 92 3.54 -9.37 -2.46
N ALA A 93 3.95 -9.47 -3.73
CA ALA A 93 4.15 -8.33 -4.62
C ALA A 93 3.38 -8.54 -5.93
N LEU A 94 2.43 -7.65 -6.19
CA LEU A 94 1.60 -7.62 -7.40
C LEU A 94 2.10 -6.51 -8.30
N ALA A 95 2.17 -6.77 -9.61
CA ALA A 95 2.68 -5.81 -10.57
C ALA A 95 1.75 -5.67 -11.76
N ALA A 96 1.53 -4.43 -12.21
CA ALA A 96 1.00 -4.17 -13.54
C ALA A 96 1.72 -2.97 -14.16
N PRO A 97 2.31 -3.08 -15.37
CA PRO A 97 3.00 -1.97 -16.04
C PRO A 97 2.00 -0.98 -16.65
N VAL A 98 1.16 -0.40 -15.78
CA VAL A 98 0.07 0.50 -16.15
C VAL A 98 0.30 1.87 -15.52
N ILE A 99 -0.08 2.91 -16.26
CA ILE A 99 0.06 4.30 -15.81
C ILE A 99 -1.32 4.94 -15.60
N HIS A 100 -2.26 4.67 -16.50
CA HIS A 100 -3.58 5.31 -16.51
C HIS A 100 -4.75 4.32 -16.51
N ASN A 101 -4.55 3.10 -17.04
CA ASN A 101 -5.59 2.08 -17.06
C ASN A 101 -5.52 1.27 -15.75
N PRO A 102 -6.50 1.41 -14.83
CA PRO A 102 -6.48 0.68 -13.56
C PRO A 102 -6.93 -0.77 -13.71
N LEU A 103 -7.54 -1.17 -14.83
CA LEU A 103 -8.17 -2.49 -14.97
C LEU A 103 -7.20 -3.65 -14.74
N PRO A 104 -5.98 -3.68 -15.33
CA PRO A 104 -5.05 -4.77 -15.08
C PRO A 104 -4.63 -4.88 -13.62
N LEU A 105 -4.45 -3.74 -12.94
CA LEU A 105 -4.09 -3.74 -11.52
C LEU A 105 -5.26 -4.19 -10.64
N LYS A 106 -6.49 -3.78 -10.99
CA LYS A 106 -7.71 -4.25 -10.35
C LYS A 106 -7.84 -5.77 -10.45
N GLU A 107 -7.67 -6.34 -11.64
CA GLU A 107 -7.76 -7.80 -11.84
C GLU A 107 -6.76 -8.56 -10.98
N GLN A 108 -5.53 -8.04 -10.83
CA GLN A 108 -4.53 -8.62 -9.92
C GLN A 108 -4.96 -8.52 -8.45
N ILE A 109 -5.48 -7.37 -8.02
CA ILE A 109 -5.96 -7.16 -6.64
C ILE A 109 -7.17 -8.05 -6.34
N ASP A 110 -8.13 -8.17 -7.24
CA ASP A 110 -9.31 -9.02 -7.08
C ASP A 110 -8.91 -10.50 -6.93
N GLY A 111 -7.77 -10.92 -7.51
CA GLY A 111 -7.20 -12.25 -7.31
C GLY A 111 -6.67 -12.52 -5.90
N VAL A 112 -6.31 -11.47 -5.14
CA VAL A 112 -5.69 -11.58 -3.80
C VAL A 112 -6.62 -12.18 -2.76
N SER A 113 -7.94 -12.06 -2.93
CA SER A 113 -8.91 -12.72 -2.04
C SER A 113 -8.69 -14.24 -1.96
N THR A 114 -8.05 -14.82 -2.97
CA THR A 114 -7.68 -16.24 -3.00
C THR A 114 -6.51 -16.57 -2.06
N TRP A 115 -5.68 -15.60 -1.67
CA TRP A 115 -4.41 -15.83 -0.97
C TRP A 115 -4.46 -15.48 0.52
N LEU A 116 -5.32 -14.55 0.92
CA LEU A 116 -5.32 -14.07 2.30
C LEU A 116 -6.14 -14.94 3.27
N HIS A 117 -6.81 -16.01 2.80
CA HIS A 117 -7.70 -16.87 3.60
C HIS A 117 -8.61 -16.07 4.57
N VAL A 118 -9.15 -14.95 4.08
CA VAL A 118 -10.10 -14.08 4.81
C VAL A 118 -11.51 -14.36 4.31
#